data_AF-A0A1V9YSC6-F1
#
_entry.id   AF-A0A1V9YSC6-F1
#
_cell.length_a   1.000
_cell.length_b   1.000
_cell.length_c   1.000
_cell.angle_alpha   90.00
_cell.angle_beta   90.00
_cell.angle_gamma   90.00
#
_symmetry.space_group_name_H-M   'P 1'
#
loop_
_entity.id
_entity.type
_entity.pdbx_description
1 polymer ?
#
loop_
_entity_poly.entity_id
_entity_poly.type
_entity_poly.pdbx_seq_one_letter_code
_entity_poly.pdbx_strand_id
1 'polypeptide(L)'
;MMFIKLLVVGFVAVFAQTTSDSSCKYSSYGPNISVFAGDETCGTLGSSCVVDALTCNITDIVSLPNGTFVAPWYYTYNKTATLLFPDFNAFGDHSHSNASMPTLIVGDIPFLIVKDMVLPSSVIRADFSNITKMDFGSITKPFPPSLVALNIYNSSLDIFPITFKWPNVLNITLLGNNLQTIPKNLPASLKNFAIQNNLITDFNYLPANLSLLNLRGNQITSVINNDWRSLDFLAFTNNPLTTIYKLKLSNKLRYFGGSNCPITNFTINNETYNALNKLTASPDGMYGFKMNGNISVDQAACTAISGSVMQLWANKTNYSIFACVAPDTLPKNADSSSNNIGVIIGCVIGGVAVICIILFFVLRKRKNNDQSFYYENPTLGNNTGTGTQGSAGEYSEMGLNVEDLRVHKLDLSDLKVTTKKPLASGAFGEVWLGT
;
A
#
# COMPACT_ATOMS: atom_id res chain seq x y z
N MET A 1 19.23 -91.80 33.17
CA MET A 1 18.49 -91.89 31.89
C MET A 1 17.00 -91.88 32.21
N MET A 2 16.35 -90.71 32.27
CA MET A 2 14.95 -90.51 31.89
C MET A 2 14.59 -89.02 32.01
N PHE A 3 13.82 -88.58 31.01
CA PHE A 3 13.65 -87.22 30.55
C PHE A 3 12.82 -86.34 31.50
N ILE A 4 13.30 -85.12 31.75
CA ILE A 4 12.49 -83.98 32.21
C ILE A 4 11.68 -83.50 31.02
N LYS A 5 10.35 -83.63 31.08
CA LYS A 5 9.43 -82.97 30.13
C LYS A 5 9.43 -81.47 30.42
N LEU A 6 10.12 -80.70 29.58
CA LEU A 6 10.05 -79.24 29.56
C LEU A 6 8.70 -78.82 28.96
N LEU A 7 7.84 -78.22 29.76
CA LEU A 7 6.58 -77.63 29.30
C LEU A 7 6.92 -76.24 28.72
N VAL A 8 7.01 -76.13 27.40
CA VAL A 8 7.20 -74.84 26.71
C VAL A 8 5.84 -74.16 26.64
N VAL A 9 5.57 -73.24 27.57
CA VAL A 9 4.45 -72.29 27.45
C VAL A 9 4.87 -71.24 26.43
N GLY A 10 4.40 -71.38 25.19
CA GLY A 10 4.54 -70.35 24.18
C GLY A 10 3.70 -69.14 24.55
N PHE A 11 4.34 -68.08 25.05
CA PHE A 11 3.74 -66.75 25.04
C PHE A 11 3.68 -66.27 23.59
N VAL A 12 2.51 -66.36 22.98
CA VAL A 12 2.21 -65.58 21.78
C VAL A 12 2.13 -64.12 22.24
N ALA A 13 3.20 -63.38 22.01
CA ALA A 13 3.16 -61.93 22.08
C ALA A 13 2.24 -61.46 20.94
N VAL A 14 0.97 -61.23 21.28
CA VAL A 14 0.10 -60.39 20.46
C VAL A 14 0.71 -59.01 20.55
N PHE A 15 1.44 -58.61 19.51
CA PHE A 15 1.74 -57.21 19.29
C PHE A 15 0.40 -56.52 19.06
N ALA A 16 -0.18 -55.98 20.13
CA ALA A 16 -1.11 -54.88 20.01
C ALA A 16 -0.31 -53.76 19.35
N GLN A 17 -0.49 -53.58 18.04
CA GLN A 17 -0.17 -52.32 17.40
C GLN A 17 -0.97 -51.28 18.16
N THR A 18 -0.29 -50.51 19.01
CA THR A 18 -0.77 -49.21 19.41
C THR A 18 -0.94 -48.44 18.11
N THR A 19 -2.16 -48.39 17.59
CA THR A 19 -2.56 -47.36 16.64
C THR A 19 -2.33 -46.05 17.38
N SER A 20 -1.16 -45.42 17.17
CA SER A 20 -1.07 -44.00 17.44
C SER A 20 -2.09 -43.41 16.49
N ASP A 21 -3.24 -43.03 17.03
CA ASP A 21 -4.20 -42.20 16.35
C ASP A 21 -3.48 -40.85 16.20
N SER A 22 -2.59 -40.77 15.21
CA SER A 22 -1.85 -39.57 14.93
C SER A 22 -2.89 -38.61 14.41
N SER A 23 -3.36 -37.73 15.30
CA SER A 23 -4.27 -36.64 14.97
C SER A 23 -3.84 -36.03 13.64
N CYS A 24 -4.79 -35.87 12.71
CA CYS A 24 -4.49 -35.34 11.38
C CYS A 24 -3.60 -34.09 11.48
N LYS A 25 -2.56 -34.01 10.63
CA LYS A 25 -1.60 -32.90 10.58
C LYS A 25 -2.31 -31.53 10.46
N TYR A 26 -3.45 -31.52 9.78
CA TYR A 26 -4.25 -30.34 9.52
C TYR A 26 -5.35 -30.07 10.56
N SER A 27 -5.43 -30.85 11.65
CA SER A 27 -6.51 -30.74 12.65
C SER A 27 -6.63 -29.34 13.26
N SER A 28 -5.54 -28.56 13.29
CA SER A 28 -5.52 -27.15 13.71
C SER A 28 -6.36 -26.20 12.86
N TYR A 29 -6.77 -26.59 11.65
CA TYR A 29 -7.61 -25.77 10.78
C TYR A 29 -9.08 -25.81 11.21
N GLY A 30 -9.50 -26.86 11.91
CA GLY A 30 -10.87 -27.05 12.38
C GLY A 30 -11.75 -27.88 11.42
N PRO A 31 -13.03 -28.09 11.81
CA PRO A 31 -13.99 -28.88 11.04
C PRO A 31 -14.39 -28.21 9.72
N ASN A 32 -14.82 -29.03 8.75
CA ASN A 32 -15.31 -28.58 7.44
C ASN A 32 -14.28 -27.79 6.61
N ILE A 33 -12.99 -28.05 6.87
CA ILE A 33 -11.88 -27.49 6.11
C ILE A 33 -11.33 -28.58 5.20
N SER A 34 -11.21 -28.26 3.92
CA SER A 34 -10.55 -29.10 2.93
C SER A 34 -9.21 -28.45 2.59
N VAL A 35 -8.12 -29.20 2.75
CA VAL A 35 -6.76 -28.72 2.54
C VAL A 35 -6.19 -29.31 1.26
N PHE A 36 -5.77 -28.44 0.34
CA PHE A 36 -4.98 -28.87 -0.81
C PHE A 36 -3.52 -29.04 -0.40
N ALA A 37 -3.06 -30.29 -0.31
CA ALA A 37 -1.75 -30.69 0.20
C ALA A 37 -0.90 -31.36 -0.89
N GLY A 38 0.42 -31.29 -0.72
CA GLY A 38 1.42 -31.93 -1.57
C GLY A 38 2.53 -32.59 -0.74
N ASP A 39 2.14 -33.13 0.42
CA ASP A 39 3.02 -33.73 1.42
C ASP A 39 2.70 -35.21 1.66
N GLU A 40 3.30 -35.81 2.70
CA GLU A 40 3.13 -37.22 3.06
C GLU A 40 1.67 -37.65 3.31
N THR A 41 0.76 -36.70 3.58
CA THR A 41 -0.67 -36.98 3.76
C THR A 41 -1.31 -37.53 2.47
N CYS A 42 -0.75 -37.19 1.32
CA CYS A 42 -1.23 -37.67 0.01
C CYS A 42 -0.71 -39.08 -0.35
N GLY A 43 -0.09 -39.78 0.61
CA GLY A 43 0.44 -41.13 0.42
C GLY A 43 1.84 -41.10 -0.20
N THR A 44 1.94 -41.45 -1.48
CA THR A 44 3.26 -41.56 -2.14
C THR A 44 3.87 -40.19 -2.37
N LEU A 45 5.11 -39.99 -1.92
CA LEU A 45 5.89 -38.77 -2.12
C LEU A 45 5.87 -38.32 -3.60
N GLY A 46 5.69 -37.03 -3.84
CA GLY A 46 5.51 -36.48 -5.19
C GLY A 46 4.05 -36.25 -5.59
N SER A 47 3.09 -36.83 -4.87
CA SER A 47 1.65 -36.66 -5.14
C SER A 47 1.10 -35.37 -4.54
N SER A 48 -0.07 -34.95 -5.01
CA SER A 48 -0.88 -33.91 -4.37
C SER A 48 -2.34 -34.33 -4.32
N CYS A 49 -3.07 -33.84 -3.32
CA CYS A 49 -4.41 -34.27 -2.99
C CYS A 49 -5.16 -33.20 -2.19
N VAL A 50 -6.48 -33.31 -2.13
CA VAL A 50 -7.31 -32.59 -1.17
C VAL A 50 -7.69 -33.55 -0.05
N VAL A 51 -7.56 -33.09 1.19
CA VAL A 51 -7.85 -33.87 2.40
C VAL A 51 -8.81 -33.12 3.33
N ASP A 52 -9.64 -33.86 4.05
CA ASP A 52 -10.37 -33.32 5.20
C ASP A 52 -9.38 -32.98 6.33
N ALA A 53 -9.48 -31.77 6.87
CA ALA A 53 -8.51 -31.27 7.83
C ALA A 53 -8.53 -32.00 9.17
N LEU A 54 -9.64 -32.63 9.57
CA LEU A 54 -9.74 -33.32 10.86
C LEU A 54 -9.31 -34.79 10.76
N THR A 55 -9.68 -35.44 9.66
CA THR A 55 -9.47 -36.88 9.49
C THR A 55 -8.28 -37.22 8.61
N CYS A 56 -7.74 -36.25 7.84
CA CYS A 56 -6.76 -36.48 6.78
C CYS A 56 -7.26 -37.47 5.71
N ASN A 57 -8.57 -37.75 5.67
CA ASN A 57 -9.16 -38.55 4.61
C ASN A 57 -9.00 -37.81 3.29
N ILE A 58 -8.38 -38.46 2.32
CA ILE A 58 -8.25 -37.95 0.97
C ILE A 58 -9.63 -37.92 0.31
N THR A 59 -10.08 -36.74 -0.09
CA THR A 59 -11.31 -36.57 -0.88
C THR A 59 -11.01 -36.66 -2.36
N ASP A 60 -9.90 -36.07 -2.79
CA ASP A 60 -9.53 -35.95 -4.20
C ASP A 60 -8.03 -36.12 -4.39
N ILE A 61 -7.63 -36.97 -5.34
CA ILE A 61 -6.24 -37.02 -5.80
C ILE A 61 -6.09 -36.00 -6.94
N VAL A 62 -5.12 -35.09 -6.81
CA VAL A 62 -4.88 -34.00 -7.78
C VAL A 62 -3.71 -34.33 -8.70
N SER A 63 -2.61 -34.88 -8.17
CA SER A 63 -1.48 -35.34 -8.99
C SER A 63 -0.88 -36.63 -8.47
N LEU A 64 -0.35 -37.42 -9.40
CA LEU A 64 0.39 -38.66 -9.13
C LEU A 64 1.87 -38.37 -8.78
N PRO A 65 2.62 -39.35 -8.26
CA PRO A 65 4.03 -39.18 -7.90
C PRO A 65 4.94 -38.73 -9.04
N ASN A 66 4.57 -39.02 -10.29
CA ASN A 66 5.30 -38.59 -11.48
C ASN A 66 4.96 -37.16 -11.92
N GLY A 67 4.17 -36.41 -11.13
CA GLY A 67 3.72 -35.05 -11.42
C GLY A 67 2.53 -34.97 -12.39
N THR A 68 2.01 -36.10 -12.87
CA THR A 68 0.86 -36.11 -13.78
C THR A 68 -0.42 -35.72 -13.04
N PHE A 69 -1.15 -34.74 -13.55
CA PHE A 69 -2.45 -34.35 -13.01
C PHE A 69 -3.52 -35.40 -13.30
N VAL A 70 -4.44 -35.58 -12.34
CA VAL A 70 -5.56 -36.52 -12.43
C VAL A 70 -6.81 -35.78 -12.90
N ALA A 71 -7.52 -36.33 -13.88
CA ALA A 71 -8.81 -35.81 -14.34
C ALA A 71 -9.92 -36.00 -13.28
N PRO A 72 -10.96 -35.14 -13.19
CA PRO A 72 -11.35 -34.07 -14.12
C PRO A 72 -10.69 -32.70 -13.85
N TRP A 73 -9.76 -32.62 -12.89
CA TRP A 73 -9.20 -31.38 -12.35
C TRP A 73 -8.25 -30.61 -13.28
N TYR A 74 -8.20 -31.01 -14.55
CA TYR A 74 -7.29 -30.52 -15.55
C TYR A 74 -7.98 -30.50 -16.91
N TYR A 75 -8.00 -29.33 -17.57
CA TYR A 75 -8.43 -29.20 -18.96
C TYR A 75 -7.36 -28.48 -19.78
N THR A 76 -7.04 -28.99 -20.96
CA THR A 76 -6.12 -28.30 -21.89
C THR A 76 -6.93 -27.52 -22.91
N TYR A 77 -6.86 -26.20 -22.86
CA TYR A 77 -7.39 -25.34 -23.91
C TYR A 77 -6.23 -24.62 -24.61
N ASN A 78 -6.13 -24.66 -25.93
CA ASN A 78 -5.06 -24.00 -26.72
C ASN A 78 -3.63 -24.28 -26.22
N LYS A 79 -3.32 -25.52 -25.81
CA LYS A 79 -2.02 -25.94 -25.23
C LYS A 79 -1.67 -25.29 -23.89
N THR A 80 -2.60 -24.55 -23.28
CA THR A 80 -2.53 -24.13 -21.89
C THR A 80 -3.37 -25.06 -21.02
N ALA A 81 -2.69 -25.77 -20.14
CA ALA A 81 -3.29 -26.48 -19.02
C ALA A 81 -3.97 -25.47 -18.09
N THR A 82 -5.29 -25.60 -17.89
CA THR A 82 -6.00 -24.92 -16.83
C THR A 82 -6.40 -25.96 -15.80
N LEU A 83 -5.90 -25.79 -14.58
CA LEU A 83 -6.27 -26.63 -13.45
C LEU A 83 -7.59 -26.12 -12.90
N LEU A 84 -8.59 -26.98 -12.92
CA LEU A 84 -9.81 -26.81 -12.15
C LEU A 84 -9.53 -27.54 -10.84
N PHE A 85 -9.03 -26.85 -9.84
CA PHE A 85 -8.79 -27.51 -8.56
C PHE A 85 -10.10 -28.07 -8.00
N PRO A 86 -10.07 -29.21 -7.31
CA PRO A 86 -11.18 -29.61 -6.46
C PRO A 86 -11.46 -28.51 -5.42
N ASP A 87 -12.67 -28.51 -4.84
CA ASP A 87 -13.02 -27.54 -3.83
C ASP A 87 -12.09 -27.66 -2.61
N PHE A 88 -11.38 -26.58 -2.28
CA PHE A 88 -10.58 -26.47 -1.06
C PHE A 88 -10.68 -25.06 -0.49
N ASN A 89 -10.43 -24.92 0.81
CA ASN A 89 -10.46 -23.63 1.51
C ASN A 89 -9.19 -23.41 2.36
N ALA A 90 -8.19 -24.29 2.19
CA ALA A 90 -6.87 -24.19 2.78
C ALA A 90 -5.80 -24.67 1.79
N PHE A 91 -4.68 -23.95 1.71
CA PHE A 91 -3.52 -24.34 0.90
C PHE A 91 -2.40 -24.78 1.83
N GLY A 92 -2.02 -26.06 1.73
CA GLY A 92 -1.01 -26.69 2.57
C GLY A 92 0.41 -26.61 2.00
N ASP A 93 1.26 -27.51 2.47
CA ASP A 93 2.65 -27.60 2.03
C ASP A 93 2.77 -28.44 0.75
N HIS A 94 3.32 -27.87 -0.31
CA HIS A 94 3.61 -28.57 -1.58
C HIS A 94 5.11 -28.71 -1.87
N SER A 95 5.97 -28.59 -0.87
CA SER A 95 7.43 -28.72 -1.07
C SER A 95 7.84 -30.09 -1.60
N HIS A 96 7.02 -31.12 -1.39
CA HIS A 96 7.25 -32.51 -1.81
C HIS A 96 6.41 -32.94 -3.02
N SER A 97 5.62 -32.03 -3.59
CA SER A 97 4.82 -32.33 -4.79
C SER A 97 5.70 -32.26 -6.04
N ASN A 98 5.55 -33.24 -6.92
CA ASN A 98 6.18 -33.24 -8.24
C ASN A 98 5.28 -32.58 -9.29
N ALA A 99 4.11 -32.06 -8.91
CA ALA A 99 3.20 -31.36 -9.81
C ALA A 99 3.89 -30.12 -10.41
N SER A 100 3.90 -30.05 -11.74
CA SER A 100 4.39 -28.86 -12.45
C SER A 100 3.24 -27.87 -12.64
N MET A 101 3.31 -26.74 -11.94
CA MET A 101 2.20 -25.80 -11.83
C MET A 101 2.65 -24.37 -12.12
N PRO A 102 3.10 -24.06 -13.34
CA PRO A 102 3.68 -22.75 -13.67
C PRO A 102 2.71 -21.58 -13.46
N THR A 103 1.41 -21.84 -13.54
CA THR A 103 0.36 -20.90 -13.14
C THR A 103 -0.51 -21.57 -12.07
N LEU A 104 -0.52 -20.98 -10.88
CA LEU A 104 -1.48 -21.28 -9.83
C LEU A 104 -2.62 -20.26 -9.92
N ILE A 105 -3.86 -20.74 -10.01
CA ILE A 105 -5.06 -19.91 -9.95
C ILE A 105 -5.93 -20.45 -8.80
N VAL A 106 -6.21 -19.60 -7.82
CA VAL A 106 -7.13 -19.90 -6.72
C VAL A 106 -8.20 -18.83 -6.70
N GLY A 107 -9.46 -19.21 -6.73
CA GLY A 107 -10.51 -18.21 -6.69
C GLY A 107 -11.92 -18.74 -6.54
N ASP A 108 -12.86 -17.81 -6.49
CA ASP A 108 -14.30 -18.07 -6.35
C ASP A 108 -14.65 -18.86 -5.07
N ILE A 109 -13.93 -18.58 -3.99
CA ILE A 109 -14.12 -19.21 -2.67
C ILE A 109 -14.35 -18.16 -1.58
N PRO A 110 -15.19 -18.44 -0.57
CA PRO A 110 -15.53 -17.47 0.46
C PRO A 110 -14.33 -17.12 1.35
N PHE A 111 -13.40 -18.05 1.56
CA PHE A 111 -12.17 -17.81 2.30
C PHE A 111 -11.07 -18.76 1.89
N LEU A 112 -9.82 -18.35 2.10
CA LEU A 112 -8.64 -19.18 1.91
C LEU A 112 -7.70 -19.07 3.10
N ILE A 113 -7.38 -20.21 3.72
CA ILE A 113 -6.37 -20.32 4.78
C ILE A 113 -5.01 -20.60 4.14
N VAL A 114 -4.01 -19.75 4.42
CA VAL A 114 -2.67 -19.78 3.79
C VAL A 114 -1.53 -19.90 4.80
N LYS A 115 -1.82 -20.24 6.06
CA LYS A 115 -0.85 -20.22 7.16
C LYS A 115 0.32 -21.20 6.98
N ASP A 116 0.05 -22.38 6.41
CA ASP A 116 1.06 -23.39 6.12
C ASP A 116 1.36 -23.49 4.60
N MET A 117 0.96 -22.49 3.84
CA MET A 117 1.12 -22.48 2.39
C MET A 117 2.60 -22.48 2.01
N VAL A 118 3.01 -23.53 1.28
CA VAL A 118 4.28 -23.57 0.57
C VAL A 118 3.97 -23.88 -0.89
N LEU A 119 4.24 -22.92 -1.78
CA LEU A 119 4.00 -23.12 -3.19
C LEU A 119 5.08 -24.02 -3.82
N PRO A 120 4.75 -24.88 -4.80
CA PRO A 120 5.74 -25.64 -5.56
C PRO A 120 6.79 -24.72 -6.20
N SER A 121 8.03 -25.20 -6.32
CA SER A 121 9.11 -24.47 -7.01
C SER A 121 8.83 -24.27 -8.51
N SER A 122 7.86 -24.98 -9.07
CA SER A 122 7.42 -24.82 -10.45
C SER A 122 6.54 -23.57 -10.68
N VAL A 123 6.00 -22.93 -9.62
CA VAL A 123 5.08 -21.78 -9.75
C VAL A 123 5.81 -20.52 -10.21
N ILE A 124 5.39 -19.99 -11.36
CA ILE A 124 5.92 -18.74 -11.95
C ILE A 124 4.93 -17.59 -11.76
N ARG A 125 3.63 -17.88 -11.81
CA ARG A 125 2.54 -16.92 -11.57
C ARG A 125 1.56 -17.49 -10.55
N ALA A 126 1.21 -16.68 -9.56
CA ALA A 126 0.14 -16.98 -8.60
C ALA A 126 -0.97 -15.93 -8.73
N ASP A 127 -2.18 -16.39 -9.04
CA ASP A 127 -3.37 -15.60 -9.23
C ASP A 127 -4.40 -15.97 -8.15
N PHE A 128 -4.76 -15.01 -7.29
CA PHE A 128 -5.81 -15.15 -6.28
C PHE A 128 -6.99 -14.26 -6.70
N SER A 129 -8.19 -14.81 -6.88
CA SER A 129 -9.32 -14.05 -7.45
C SER A 129 -10.63 -14.30 -6.74
N ASN A 130 -11.39 -13.25 -6.44
CA ASN A 130 -12.73 -13.39 -5.84
C ASN A 130 -12.72 -14.21 -4.54
N ILE A 131 -11.78 -13.88 -3.63
CA ILE A 131 -11.66 -14.53 -2.32
C ILE A 131 -12.07 -13.52 -1.25
N THR A 132 -13.19 -13.76 -0.56
CA THR A 132 -13.74 -12.77 0.39
C THR A 132 -12.87 -12.58 1.63
N LYS A 133 -12.25 -13.65 2.14
CA LYS A 133 -11.38 -13.58 3.31
C LYS A 133 -10.07 -14.34 3.10
N MET A 134 -8.96 -13.61 3.12
CA MET A 134 -7.61 -14.18 3.11
C MET A 134 -6.70 -13.39 4.04
N ASP A 135 -6.02 -14.09 4.96
CA ASP A 135 -5.06 -13.46 5.87
C ASP A 135 -3.62 -13.67 5.37
N PHE A 136 -3.12 -12.70 4.60
CA PHE A 136 -1.73 -12.67 4.15
C PHE A 136 -0.72 -12.56 5.31
N GLY A 137 -1.14 -12.10 6.50
CA GLY A 137 -0.27 -12.00 7.68
C GLY A 137 0.08 -13.36 8.28
N SER A 138 -0.73 -14.38 7.99
CA SER A 138 -0.49 -15.75 8.41
C SER A 138 0.57 -16.48 7.57
N ILE A 139 0.96 -15.93 6.41
CA ILE A 139 1.98 -16.54 5.55
C ILE A 139 3.36 -16.38 6.20
N THR A 140 3.90 -17.50 6.69
CA THR A 140 5.22 -17.54 7.34
C THR A 140 6.32 -18.11 6.45
N LYS A 141 5.94 -18.86 5.41
CA LYS A 141 6.88 -19.51 4.49
C LYS A 141 7.16 -18.61 3.29
N PRO A 142 8.41 -18.58 2.78
CA PRO A 142 8.73 -17.77 1.63
C PRO A 142 8.05 -18.32 0.38
N PHE A 143 7.64 -17.43 -0.51
CA PHE A 143 7.28 -17.78 -1.88
C PHE A 143 8.50 -18.33 -2.64
N PRO A 144 8.29 -19.18 -3.66
CA PRO A 144 9.38 -19.82 -4.39
C PRO A 144 10.18 -18.78 -5.22
N PRO A 145 11.50 -18.95 -5.38
CA PRO A 145 12.34 -18.03 -6.16
C PRO A 145 11.97 -17.92 -7.65
N SER A 146 11.23 -18.90 -8.17
CA SER A 146 10.70 -18.93 -9.54
C SER A 146 9.50 -18.01 -9.75
N LEU A 147 8.88 -17.50 -8.69
CA LEU A 147 7.72 -16.63 -8.79
C LEU A 147 8.11 -15.30 -9.43
N VAL A 148 7.46 -14.96 -10.54
CA VAL A 148 7.67 -13.73 -11.32
C VAL A 148 6.48 -12.78 -11.21
N ALA A 149 5.28 -13.30 -10.92
CA ALA A 149 4.07 -12.53 -10.82
C ALA A 149 3.17 -13.00 -9.66
N LEU A 150 2.72 -12.03 -8.85
CA LEU A 150 1.71 -12.23 -7.82
C LEU A 150 0.53 -11.31 -8.11
N ASN A 151 -0.64 -11.89 -8.35
CA ASN A 151 -1.83 -11.13 -8.66
C ASN A 151 -2.97 -11.48 -7.71
N ILE A 152 -3.68 -10.44 -7.27
CA ILE A 152 -4.82 -10.55 -6.36
C ILE A 152 -5.95 -9.68 -6.90
N TYR A 153 -7.07 -10.32 -7.21
CA TYR A 153 -8.20 -9.74 -7.91
C TYR A 153 -9.45 -9.82 -7.03
N ASN A 154 -10.23 -8.74 -6.94
CA ASN A 154 -11.60 -8.76 -6.42
C ASN A 154 -11.74 -9.45 -5.05
N SER A 155 -10.76 -9.31 -4.16
CA SER A 155 -10.65 -10.09 -2.92
C SER A 155 -10.87 -9.24 -1.67
N SER A 156 -11.53 -8.08 -1.83
CA SER A 156 -11.92 -7.18 -0.74
C SER A 156 -10.79 -6.82 0.24
N LEU A 157 -9.53 -6.85 -0.20
CA LEU A 157 -8.39 -6.56 0.68
C LEU A 157 -8.35 -5.07 1.04
N ASP A 158 -8.40 -4.77 2.34
CA ASP A 158 -8.29 -3.40 2.84
C ASP A 158 -6.83 -2.98 3.06
N ILE A 159 -5.99 -3.91 3.54
CA ILE A 159 -4.59 -3.64 3.88
C ILE A 159 -3.73 -4.91 3.82
N PHE A 160 -2.45 -4.75 3.47
CA PHE A 160 -1.44 -5.79 3.71
C PHE A 160 -0.78 -5.57 5.06
N PRO A 161 -0.66 -6.61 5.91
CA PRO A 161 0.02 -6.46 7.19
C PRO A 161 1.49 -6.13 6.98
N ILE A 162 2.07 -5.29 7.84
CA ILE A 162 3.47 -4.86 7.75
C ILE A 162 4.47 -6.02 7.86
N THR A 163 4.03 -7.13 8.46
CA THR A 163 4.79 -8.38 8.59
C THR A 163 4.86 -9.17 7.29
N PHE A 164 3.98 -8.90 6.31
CA PHE A 164 3.95 -9.60 5.04
C PHE A 164 5.27 -9.42 4.28
N LYS A 165 5.87 -10.54 3.90
CA LYS A 165 7.13 -10.56 3.15
C LYS A 165 6.80 -10.73 1.68
N TRP A 166 6.88 -9.62 0.94
CA TRP A 166 6.70 -9.63 -0.50
C TRP A 166 7.72 -10.55 -1.18
N PRO A 167 7.29 -11.38 -2.15
CA PRO A 167 8.21 -12.15 -2.98
C PRO A 167 9.03 -11.23 -3.88
N ASN A 168 10.21 -11.69 -4.31
CA ASN A 168 11.06 -10.96 -5.24
C ASN A 168 10.52 -11.06 -6.70
N VAL A 169 9.39 -10.42 -6.98
CA VAL A 169 8.65 -10.52 -8.25
C VAL A 169 8.81 -9.29 -9.14
N LEU A 170 8.65 -9.48 -10.45
CA LEU A 170 8.67 -8.40 -11.45
C LEU A 170 7.30 -7.74 -11.66
N ASN A 171 6.22 -8.47 -11.36
CA ASN A 171 4.85 -8.04 -11.63
C ASN A 171 3.97 -8.23 -10.39
N ILE A 172 3.23 -7.19 -10.04
CA ILE A 172 2.18 -7.24 -9.02
C ILE A 172 0.91 -6.59 -9.59
N THR A 173 -0.21 -7.31 -9.49
CA THR A 173 -1.54 -6.77 -9.77
C THR A 173 -2.42 -6.90 -8.53
N LEU A 174 -2.97 -5.78 -8.06
CA LEU A 174 -3.88 -5.69 -6.93
C LEU A 174 -5.17 -5.00 -7.39
N LEU A 175 -5.98 -5.70 -8.19
CA LEU A 175 -7.13 -5.11 -8.86
C LEU A 175 -8.43 -5.36 -8.11
N GLY A 176 -9.27 -4.34 -7.97
CA GLY A 176 -10.63 -4.51 -7.44
C GLY A 176 -10.67 -4.87 -5.96
N ASN A 177 -9.72 -4.38 -5.16
CA ASN A 177 -9.75 -4.55 -3.71
C ASN A 177 -10.20 -3.23 -3.05
N ASN A 178 -10.04 -3.12 -1.74
CA ASN A 178 -10.44 -1.96 -0.94
C ASN A 178 -9.21 -1.21 -0.40
N LEU A 179 -8.05 -1.34 -1.06
CA LEU A 179 -6.80 -0.79 -0.56
C LEU A 179 -6.86 0.74 -0.49
N GLN A 180 -6.60 1.31 0.69
CA GLN A 180 -6.59 2.76 0.90
C GLN A 180 -5.19 3.36 0.70
N THR A 181 -4.15 2.54 0.88
CA THR A 181 -2.75 2.94 0.71
C THR A 181 -2.01 1.92 -0.15
N ILE A 182 -0.99 2.37 -0.90
CA ILE A 182 -0.07 1.46 -1.57
C ILE A 182 0.64 0.60 -0.50
N PRO A 183 0.77 -0.72 -0.68
CA PRO A 183 1.39 -1.56 0.33
C PRO A 183 2.83 -1.15 0.64
N LYS A 184 3.19 -1.20 1.92
CA LYS A 184 4.57 -0.96 2.35
C LYS A 184 5.48 -2.09 1.89
N ASN A 185 6.76 -1.78 1.73
CA ASN A 185 7.84 -2.74 1.46
C ASN A 185 7.64 -3.59 0.18
N LEU A 186 6.99 -3.02 -0.85
CA LEU A 186 6.96 -3.62 -2.18
C LEU A 186 8.39 -3.96 -2.66
N PRO A 187 8.58 -5.05 -3.42
CA PRO A 187 9.91 -5.56 -3.73
C PRO A 187 10.67 -4.61 -4.66
N ALA A 188 11.97 -4.41 -4.41
CA ALA A 188 12.80 -3.50 -5.21
C ALA A 188 12.99 -3.94 -6.68
N SER A 189 12.73 -5.22 -6.97
CA SER A 189 12.73 -5.79 -8.33
C SER A 189 11.48 -5.46 -9.13
N LEU A 190 10.41 -4.95 -8.49
CA LEU A 190 9.13 -4.70 -9.14
C LEU A 190 9.29 -3.75 -10.33
N LYS A 191 8.77 -4.16 -11.49
CA LYS A 191 8.77 -3.35 -12.73
C LYS A 191 7.36 -2.95 -13.13
N ASN A 192 6.41 -3.84 -12.96
CA ASN A 192 5.04 -3.62 -13.40
C ASN A 192 4.11 -3.67 -12.20
N PHE A 193 3.52 -2.52 -11.88
CA PHE A 193 2.60 -2.41 -10.78
C PHE A 193 1.23 -1.90 -11.24
N ALA A 194 0.22 -2.70 -10.95
CA ALA A 194 -1.16 -2.43 -11.29
C ALA A 194 -1.99 -2.51 -10.00
N ILE A 195 -2.65 -1.43 -9.62
CA ILE A 195 -3.46 -1.33 -8.40
C ILE A 195 -4.81 -0.67 -8.71
N GLN A 196 -5.46 -1.15 -9.76
CA GLN A 196 -6.69 -0.53 -10.28
C GLN A 196 -7.89 -0.82 -9.40
N ASN A 197 -8.89 0.05 -9.42
CA ASN A 197 -10.17 -0.14 -8.73
C ASN A 197 -9.95 -0.40 -7.23
N ASN A 198 -9.26 0.53 -6.57
CA ASN A 198 -9.08 0.57 -5.11
C ASN A 198 -9.45 1.97 -4.60
N LEU A 199 -9.01 2.32 -3.39
CA LEU A 199 -9.29 3.58 -2.71
C LEU A 199 -8.02 4.42 -2.50
N ILE A 200 -7.01 4.26 -3.37
CA ILE A 200 -5.71 4.94 -3.23
C ILE A 200 -5.85 6.45 -3.44
N THR A 201 -5.29 7.24 -2.52
CA THR A 201 -5.32 8.71 -2.56
C THR A 201 -3.96 9.37 -2.82
N ASP A 202 -2.86 8.67 -2.54
CA ASP A 202 -1.49 9.19 -2.68
C ASP A 202 -0.51 8.14 -3.23
N PHE A 203 0.75 8.54 -3.43
CA PHE A 203 1.81 7.70 -4.00
C PHE A 203 2.85 7.24 -2.98
N ASN A 204 2.55 7.34 -1.68
CA ASN A 204 3.47 6.91 -0.64
C ASN A 204 3.80 5.42 -0.85
N TYR A 205 5.05 5.04 -0.61
CA TYR A 205 5.55 3.67 -0.79
C TYR A 205 5.62 3.15 -2.23
N LEU A 206 5.33 3.98 -3.23
CA LEU A 206 5.53 3.59 -4.63
C LEU A 206 7.02 3.36 -4.94
N PRO A 207 7.42 2.23 -5.55
CA PRO A 207 8.80 1.99 -5.95
C PRO A 207 9.29 2.95 -7.04
N ALA A 208 10.55 3.40 -6.93
CA ALA A 208 11.13 4.39 -7.86
C ALA A 208 11.46 3.84 -9.26
N ASN A 209 11.59 2.52 -9.44
CA ASN A 209 12.13 1.89 -10.66
C ASN A 209 11.09 1.15 -11.51
N LEU A 210 9.83 1.60 -11.45
CA LEU A 210 8.74 1.02 -12.25
C LEU A 210 8.90 1.37 -13.74
N SER A 211 8.48 0.45 -14.58
CA SER A 211 8.26 0.63 -16.03
C SER A 211 6.77 0.79 -16.34
N LEU A 212 5.89 0.12 -15.59
CA LEU A 212 4.44 0.22 -15.75
C LEU A 212 3.78 0.57 -14.42
N LEU A 213 2.92 1.59 -14.47
CA LEU A 213 2.08 2.00 -13.36
C LEU A 213 0.63 2.17 -13.82
N ASN A 214 -0.26 1.33 -13.30
CA ASN A 214 -1.70 1.42 -13.58
C ASN A 214 -2.48 1.73 -12.30
N LEU A 215 -2.98 2.96 -12.22
CA LEU A 215 -3.71 3.53 -11.09
C LEU A 215 -5.19 3.80 -11.43
N ARG A 216 -5.72 3.19 -12.50
CA ARG A 216 -7.11 3.38 -12.94
C ARG A 216 -8.10 3.11 -11.81
N GLY A 217 -9.15 3.94 -11.68
CA GLY A 217 -10.24 3.67 -10.74
C GLY A 217 -9.82 3.80 -9.28
N ASN A 218 -9.09 4.85 -8.93
CA ASN A 218 -8.72 5.15 -7.55
C ASN A 218 -9.31 6.51 -7.13
N GLN A 219 -8.86 7.04 -5.98
CA GLN A 219 -9.30 8.31 -5.41
C GLN A 219 -8.21 9.39 -5.51
N ILE A 220 -7.37 9.32 -6.54
CA ILE A 220 -6.25 10.25 -6.73
C ILE A 220 -6.78 11.59 -7.22
N THR A 221 -6.54 12.65 -6.47
CA THR A 221 -6.97 14.02 -6.79
C THR A 221 -5.87 14.86 -7.44
N SER A 222 -4.59 14.53 -7.21
CA SER A 222 -3.46 15.29 -7.73
C SER A 222 -2.22 14.43 -7.99
N VAL A 223 -1.43 14.83 -9.00
CA VAL A 223 -0.10 14.31 -9.31
C VAL A 223 0.87 15.50 -9.26
N ILE A 224 1.74 15.54 -8.25
CA ILE A 224 2.55 16.72 -7.93
C ILE A 224 4.00 16.31 -7.70
N ASN A 225 4.92 16.90 -8.48
CA ASN A 225 6.38 16.70 -8.36
C ASN A 225 6.84 15.24 -8.50
N ASN A 226 6.08 14.39 -9.19
CA ASN A 226 6.47 13.00 -9.43
C ASN A 226 7.45 12.90 -10.60
N ASP A 227 8.61 12.26 -10.38
CA ASP A 227 9.54 11.88 -11.44
C ASP A 227 9.33 10.43 -11.85
N TRP A 228 8.69 10.24 -13.00
CA TRP A 228 8.34 8.94 -13.57
C TRP A 228 8.93 8.76 -14.96
N ARG A 229 10.12 9.32 -15.19
CA ARG A 229 10.86 9.16 -16.45
C ARG A 229 11.26 7.72 -16.75
N SER A 230 11.19 6.81 -15.78
CA SER A 230 11.38 5.37 -15.98
C SER A 230 10.18 4.68 -16.62
N LEU A 231 8.97 5.24 -16.51
CA LEU A 231 7.75 4.61 -16.98
C LEU A 231 7.66 4.59 -18.52
N ASP A 232 7.24 3.45 -19.03
CA ASP A 232 6.71 3.30 -20.39
C ASP A 232 5.17 3.32 -20.40
N PHE A 233 4.49 2.96 -19.30
CA PHE A 233 3.03 2.93 -19.21
C PHE A 233 2.55 3.64 -17.96
N LEU A 234 1.63 4.60 -18.14
CA LEU A 234 0.98 5.32 -17.05
C LEU A 234 -0.51 5.48 -17.28
N ALA A 235 -1.35 5.11 -16.31
CA ALA A 235 -2.80 5.24 -16.40
C ALA A 235 -3.44 5.75 -15.10
N PHE A 236 -4.24 6.82 -15.22
CA PHE A 236 -5.06 7.45 -14.17
C PHE A 236 -6.56 7.39 -14.47
N THR A 237 -6.99 6.67 -15.50
CA THR A 237 -8.39 6.69 -15.96
C THR A 237 -9.37 6.46 -14.80
N ASN A 238 -10.50 7.18 -14.76
CA ASN A 238 -11.49 7.11 -13.68
C ASN A 238 -10.93 7.47 -12.30
N ASN A 239 -10.17 8.57 -12.19
CA ASN A 239 -9.81 9.16 -10.90
C ASN A 239 -10.40 10.57 -10.82
N PRO A 240 -10.69 11.10 -9.61
CA PRO A 240 -11.08 12.49 -9.39
C PRO A 240 -9.89 13.46 -9.56
N LEU A 241 -8.99 13.18 -10.51
CA LEU A 241 -7.73 13.91 -10.72
C LEU A 241 -8.00 15.29 -11.33
N THR A 242 -7.78 16.34 -10.54
CA THR A 242 -7.95 17.74 -10.98
C THR A 242 -6.63 18.41 -11.35
N THR A 243 -5.51 17.94 -10.78
CA THR A 243 -4.22 18.63 -10.88
C THR A 243 -3.10 17.68 -11.33
N ILE A 244 -2.43 18.03 -12.42
CA ILE A 244 -1.14 17.48 -12.81
C ILE A 244 -0.13 18.64 -12.79
N TYR A 245 0.83 18.59 -11.87
CA TYR A 245 1.79 19.68 -11.67
C TYR A 245 3.22 19.15 -11.53
N LYS A 246 4.12 19.60 -12.40
CA LYS A 246 5.55 19.18 -12.40
C LYS A 246 5.75 17.67 -12.46
N LEU A 247 4.84 16.96 -13.14
CA LEU A 247 5.04 15.57 -13.52
C LEU A 247 6.18 15.49 -14.54
N LYS A 248 7.14 14.60 -14.32
CA LYS A 248 8.24 14.33 -15.26
C LYS A 248 8.07 12.97 -15.93
N LEU A 249 7.94 12.97 -17.24
CA LEU A 249 7.92 11.78 -18.10
C LEU A 249 9.01 11.90 -19.16
N SER A 250 9.47 10.76 -19.69
CA SER A 250 10.50 10.72 -20.73
C SER A 250 9.94 10.14 -22.03
N ASN A 251 10.76 10.19 -23.08
CA ASN A 251 10.46 9.58 -24.37
C ASN A 251 10.32 8.03 -24.33
N LYS A 252 10.53 7.37 -23.19
CA LYS A 252 10.21 5.95 -23.00
C LYS A 252 8.71 5.68 -22.95
N LEU A 253 7.91 6.69 -22.62
CA LEU A 253 6.45 6.56 -22.51
C LEU A 253 5.83 6.04 -23.81
N ARG A 254 5.19 4.88 -23.77
CA ARG A 254 4.40 4.28 -24.84
C ARG A 254 2.89 4.45 -24.62
N TYR A 255 2.44 4.63 -23.37
CA TYR A 255 1.03 4.80 -23.06
C TYR A 255 0.77 5.84 -21.97
N PHE A 256 -0.22 6.71 -22.19
CA PHE A 256 -0.74 7.65 -21.21
C PHE A 256 -2.28 7.67 -21.20
N GLY A 257 -2.90 7.20 -20.12
CA GLY A 257 -4.35 7.21 -19.97
C GLY A 257 -4.82 8.14 -18.85
N GLY A 258 -5.74 9.05 -19.14
CA GLY A 258 -6.33 9.97 -18.15
C GLY A 258 -7.79 10.30 -18.46
N SER A 259 -8.51 9.35 -19.06
CA SER A 259 -9.94 9.53 -19.35
C SER A 259 -10.77 9.58 -18.08
N ASN A 260 -11.88 10.31 -18.11
CA ASN A 260 -12.76 10.52 -16.96
C ASN A 260 -12.03 11.12 -15.75
N CYS A 261 -11.10 12.04 -16.01
CA CYS A 261 -10.42 12.84 -14.99
C CYS A 261 -10.80 14.32 -15.19
N PRO A 262 -11.34 15.01 -14.16
CA PRO A 262 -11.74 16.41 -14.26
C PRO A 262 -10.54 17.37 -14.13
N ILE A 263 -9.52 17.23 -14.97
CA ILE A 263 -8.27 17.99 -14.90
C ILE A 263 -8.53 19.46 -15.24
N THR A 264 -8.20 20.35 -14.31
CA THR A 264 -8.30 21.81 -14.46
C THR A 264 -6.95 22.51 -14.37
N ASN A 265 -5.94 21.84 -13.80
CA ASN A 265 -4.56 22.33 -13.78
C ASN A 265 -3.63 21.29 -14.40
N PHE A 266 -2.97 21.66 -15.51
CA PHE A 266 -2.02 20.81 -16.19
C PHE A 266 -0.74 21.60 -16.49
N THR A 267 0.25 21.48 -15.60
CA THR A 267 1.55 22.14 -15.71
C THR A 267 2.67 21.10 -15.76
N ILE A 268 3.47 21.11 -16.81
CA ILE A 268 4.53 20.13 -17.07
C ILE A 268 5.77 20.82 -17.66
N ASN A 269 6.88 20.10 -17.74
CA ASN A 269 8.09 20.61 -18.39
C ASN A 269 8.15 20.24 -19.88
N ASN A 270 9.13 20.81 -20.59
CA ASN A 270 9.33 20.59 -22.03
C ASN A 270 9.58 19.11 -22.38
N GLU A 271 10.34 18.38 -21.55
CA GLU A 271 10.60 16.95 -21.76
C GLU A 271 9.30 16.13 -21.72
N THR A 272 8.46 16.39 -20.71
CA THR A 272 7.17 15.72 -20.53
C THR A 272 6.18 16.08 -21.62
N TYR A 273 6.14 17.35 -22.03
CA TYR A 273 5.31 17.78 -23.16
C TYR A 273 5.67 17.01 -24.44
N ASN A 274 6.96 16.90 -24.77
CA ASN A 274 7.41 16.14 -25.94
C ASN A 274 7.11 14.65 -25.82
N ALA A 275 7.31 14.07 -24.63
CA ALA A 275 7.00 12.68 -24.34
C ALA A 275 5.52 12.33 -24.51
N LEU A 276 4.62 13.24 -24.10
CA LEU A 276 3.18 13.08 -24.29
C LEU A 276 2.79 13.32 -25.74
N ASN A 277 3.22 14.44 -26.33
CA ASN A 277 2.76 14.90 -27.63
C ASN A 277 3.17 13.98 -28.79
N LYS A 278 4.20 13.13 -28.62
CA LYS A 278 4.56 12.11 -29.62
C LYS A 278 3.50 11.01 -29.76
N LEU A 279 2.74 10.73 -28.70
CA LEU A 279 1.73 9.65 -28.68
C LEU A 279 0.62 9.92 -29.71
N THR A 280 0.00 8.84 -30.20
CA THR A 280 -1.20 8.85 -31.06
C THR A 280 -2.41 8.40 -30.24
N ALA A 281 -3.63 8.67 -30.69
CA ALA A 281 -4.83 8.21 -29.99
C ALA A 281 -4.83 6.67 -29.91
N SER A 282 -5.13 6.14 -28.72
CA SER A 282 -5.11 4.71 -28.42
C SER A 282 -6.50 4.08 -28.61
N PRO A 283 -6.68 3.12 -29.53
CA PRO A 283 -7.92 2.35 -29.63
C PRO A 283 -8.00 1.23 -28.57
N ASP A 284 -6.86 0.68 -28.14
CA ASP A 284 -6.75 -0.56 -27.37
C ASP A 284 -6.40 -0.38 -25.88
N GLY A 285 -5.89 0.80 -25.50
CA GLY A 285 -5.44 1.05 -24.13
C GLY A 285 -4.04 0.50 -23.80
N MET A 286 -3.26 0.09 -24.79
CA MET A 286 -1.89 -0.44 -24.59
C MET A 286 -0.79 0.45 -25.18
N TYR A 287 -1.10 1.19 -26.25
CA TYR A 287 -0.18 2.11 -26.92
C TYR A 287 -0.89 3.41 -27.30
N GLY A 288 -0.21 4.55 -27.13
CA GLY A 288 -0.76 5.87 -27.45
C GLY A 288 -1.30 6.62 -26.23
N PHE A 289 -2.29 7.49 -26.42
CA PHE A 289 -2.94 8.20 -25.32
C PHE A 289 -4.46 7.97 -25.31
N LYS A 290 -5.06 8.04 -24.12
CA LYS A 290 -6.52 7.98 -23.95
C LYS A 290 -7.02 9.08 -23.00
N MET A 291 -7.51 10.16 -23.61
CA MET A 291 -8.11 11.33 -22.94
C MET A 291 -9.46 11.61 -23.60
N ASN A 292 -10.45 12.05 -22.82
CA ASN A 292 -11.83 12.24 -23.31
C ASN A 292 -12.49 13.54 -22.83
N GLY A 293 -11.71 14.56 -22.50
CA GLY A 293 -12.21 15.85 -22.06
C GLY A 293 -11.31 16.99 -22.50
N ASN A 294 -11.91 18.17 -22.68
CA ASN A 294 -11.15 19.40 -22.93
C ASN A 294 -10.44 19.83 -21.63
N ILE A 295 -9.23 20.35 -21.78
CA ILE A 295 -8.46 20.93 -20.67
C ILE A 295 -8.01 22.31 -21.12
N SER A 296 -8.41 23.32 -20.37
CA SER A 296 -7.97 24.70 -20.54
C SER A 296 -7.01 25.08 -19.43
N VAL A 297 -6.07 25.98 -19.72
CA VAL A 297 -5.07 26.45 -18.77
C VAL A 297 -5.11 27.97 -18.75
N ASP A 298 -5.00 28.57 -17.57
CA ASP A 298 -4.90 30.01 -17.40
C ASP A 298 -3.58 30.52 -18.01
N GLN A 299 -3.70 31.34 -19.06
CA GLN A 299 -2.58 31.94 -19.77
C GLN A 299 -1.73 32.85 -18.87
N ALA A 300 -2.36 33.68 -18.03
CA ALA A 300 -1.65 34.62 -17.16
C ALA A 300 -0.89 33.87 -16.07
N ALA A 301 -1.51 32.87 -15.46
CA ALA A 301 -0.87 32.01 -14.46
C ALA A 301 0.32 31.24 -15.07
N CYS A 302 0.17 30.74 -16.31
CA CYS A 302 1.25 30.05 -17.00
C CYS A 302 2.43 30.98 -17.32
N THR A 303 2.17 32.18 -17.85
CA THR A 303 3.22 33.17 -18.13
C THR A 303 3.92 33.66 -16.86
N ALA A 304 3.20 33.77 -15.73
CA ALA A 304 3.78 34.16 -14.45
C ALA A 304 4.88 33.21 -13.95
N ILE A 305 4.82 31.93 -14.34
CA ILE A 305 5.87 30.93 -14.03
C ILE A 305 6.86 30.72 -15.19
N SER A 306 6.97 31.71 -16.09
CA SER A 306 7.80 31.63 -17.31
C SER A 306 7.42 30.44 -18.21
N GLY A 307 6.17 30.03 -18.18
CA GLY A 307 5.62 28.97 -19.02
C GLY A 307 4.89 29.51 -20.24
N SER A 308 4.68 28.61 -21.19
CA SER A 308 3.88 28.85 -22.40
C SER A 308 2.73 27.86 -22.45
N VAL A 309 1.52 28.33 -22.76
CA VAL A 309 0.37 27.45 -22.99
C VAL A 309 0.56 26.77 -24.34
N MET A 310 0.59 25.43 -24.33
CA MET A 310 0.80 24.61 -25.52
C MET A 310 -0.30 23.56 -25.65
N GLN A 311 -0.77 23.30 -26.86
CA GLN A 311 -1.76 22.27 -27.13
C GLN A 311 -1.08 20.90 -27.22
N LEU A 312 -1.57 19.92 -26.45
CA LEU A 312 -1.21 18.52 -26.58
C LEU A 312 -2.06 17.86 -27.67
N TRP A 313 -1.43 17.00 -28.47
CA TRP A 313 -2.08 16.11 -29.43
C TRP A 313 -2.90 16.82 -30.51
N ALA A 314 -2.48 18.02 -30.94
CA ALA A 314 -3.08 18.71 -32.07
C ALA A 314 -3.23 17.77 -33.29
N ASN A 315 -4.42 17.74 -33.89
CA ASN A 315 -4.80 16.87 -35.01
C ASN A 315 -4.77 15.35 -34.72
N LYS A 316 -4.61 14.93 -33.46
CA LYS A 316 -4.65 13.51 -33.05
C LYS A 316 -5.87 13.18 -32.18
N THR A 317 -6.65 14.19 -31.81
CA THR A 317 -7.86 14.09 -30.99
C THR A 317 -8.83 15.20 -31.35
N ASN A 318 -10.11 14.98 -31.08
CA ASN A 318 -11.17 15.99 -31.22
C ASN A 318 -11.28 16.90 -29.97
N TYR A 319 -10.53 16.61 -28.92
CA TYR A 319 -10.52 17.40 -27.67
C TYR A 319 -9.45 18.49 -27.71
N SER A 320 -9.80 19.67 -27.21
CA SER A 320 -8.86 20.77 -27.00
C SER A 320 -8.17 20.60 -25.64
N ILE A 321 -6.95 20.06 -25.66
CA ILE A 321 -6.19 19.76 -24.44
C ILE A 321 -4.95 20.65 -24.39
N PHE A 322 -4.93 21.62 -23.49
CA PHE A 322 -3.81 22.52 -23.27
C PHE A 322 -3.06 22.19 -21.98
N ALA A 323 -1.76 22.43 -21.99
CA ALA A 323 -0.89 22.35 -20.82
C ALA A 323 -0.05 23.63 -20.69
N CYS A 324 0.23 24.07 -19.47
CA CYS A 324 1.29 25.03 -19.22
C CYS A 324 2.64 24.32 -19.29
N VAL A 325 3.48 24.68 -20.25
CA VAL A 325 4.83 24.13 -20.39
C VAL A 325 5.83 25.12 -19.82
N ALA A 326 6.39 24.79 -18.65
CA ALA A 326 7.30 25.67 -17.89
C ALA A 326 8.65 24.97 -17.64
N PRO A 327 9.76 25.72 -17.49
CA PRO A 327 11.05 25.14 -17.15
C PRO A 327 11.06 24.54 -15.73
N ASP A 328 11.87 23.49 -15.52
CA ASP A 328 12.00 22.80 -14.21
C ASP A 328 12.53 23.74 -13.12
N THR A 329 13.41 24.65 -13.51
CA THR A 329 13.93 25.73 -12.68
C THR A 329 13.52 27.04 -13.30
N LEU A 330 12.94 27.93 -12.51
CA LEU A 330 12.83 29.33 -12.91
C LEU A 330 14.23 29.82 -13.28
N PRO A 331 14.38 30.64 -14.34
CA PRO A 331 15.64 31.34 -14.55
C PRO A 331 16.03 31.99 -13.22
N LYS A 332 17.23 31.67 -12.71
CA LYS A 332 17.86 32.54 -11.72
C LYS A 332 17.88 33.89 -12.41
N ASN A 333 17.08 34.84 -11.93
CA ASN A 333 17.19 36.21 -12.41
C ASN A 333 18.68 36.55 -12.33
N ALA A 334 19.26 36.82 -13.50
CA ALA A 334 20.50 37.55 -13.57
C ALA A 334 20.32 38.78 -12.68
N ASP A 335 21.33 39.06 -11.85
CA ASP A 335 21.41 40.23 -11.01
C ASP A 335 20.86 41.45 -11.76
N SER A 336 19.60 41.79 -11.48
CA SER A 336 19.07 43.11 -11.78
C SER A 336 19.43 43.93 -10.57
N SER A 337 20.67 44.41 -10.59
CA SER A 337 21.07 45.58 -9.84
C SER A 337 20.17 46.76 -10.24
N SER A 338 19.04 46.91 -9.56
CA SER A 338 18.35 48.19 -9.45
C SER A 338 17.95 48.38 -7.99
N ASN A 339 18.88 49.04 -7.31
CA ASN A 339 18.80 49.63 -5.98
C ASN A 339 17.38 50.06 -5.59
N ASN A 340 16.85 49.47 -4.51
CA ASN A 340 15.93 50.13 -3.56
C ASN A 340 15.85 49.42 -2.19
N ILE A 341 16.80 48.53 -1.86
CA ILE A 341 16.85 47.89 -0.53
C ILE A 341 17.27 48.92 0.55
N GLY A 342 18.11 49.90 0.21
CA GLY A 342 18.54 50.96 1.14
C GLY A 342 17.40 51.89 1.59
N VAL A 343 16.42 52.16 0.72
CA VAL A 343 15.27 53.02 1.04
C VAL A 343 14.25 52.27 1.89
N ILE A 344 14.02 50.98 1.60
CA ILE A 344 13.09 50.14 2.37
C ILE A 344 13.63 49.87 3.79
N ILE A 345 14.93 49.59 3.94
CA ILE A 345 15.56 49.43 5.26
C ILE A 345 15.59 50.77 6.02
N GLY A 346 15.81 51.90 5.34
CA GLY A 346 15.77 53.24 5.94
C GLY A 346 14.38 53.64 6.47
N CYS A 347 13.31 53.34 5.73
CA CYS A 347 11.94 53.63 6.17
C CYS A 347 11.47 52.74 7.32
N VAL A 348 11.91 51.47 7.36
CA VAL A 348 11.54 50.54 8.46
C VAL A 348 12.28 50.90 9.75
N ILE A 349 13.58 51.24 9.70
CA ILE A 349 14.35 51.66 10.89
C ILE A 349 13.84 53.01 11.41
N GLY A 350 13.52 53.96 10.52
CA GLY A 350 12.93 55.24 10.90
C GLY A 350 11.53 55.11 11.52
N GLY A 351 10.67 54.26 10.94
CA GLY A 351 9.32 54.00 11.45
C GLY A 351 9.33 53.32 12.83
N VAL A 352 10.20 52.33 13.04
CA VAL A 352 10.34 51.63 14.32
C VAL A 352 10.88 52.58 15.40
N ALA A 353 11.85 53.45 15.07
CA ALA A 353 12.36 54.44 16.03
C ALA A 353 11.27 55.43 16.48
N VAL A 354 10.44 55.91 15.56
CA VAL A 354 9.33 56.83 15.88
C VAL A 354 8.26 56.12 16.73
N ILE A 355 7.91 54.87 16.41
CA ILE A 355 6.96 54.09 17.21
C ILE A 355 7.49 53.81 18.62
N CYS A 356 8.78 53.50 18.76
CA CYS A 356 9.43 53.32 20.07
C CYS A 356 9.46 54.60 20.89
N ILE A 357 9.69 55.76 20.27
CA ILE A 357 9.63 57.08 20.94
C ILE A 357 8.20 57.39 21.40
N ILE A 358 7.19 57.14 20.54
CA ILE A 358 5.78 57.33 20.90
C ILE A 358 5.38 56.41 22.05
N LEU A 359 5.74 55.12 21.99
CA LEU A 359 5.50 54.17 23.09
C LEU A 359 6.19 54.60 24.39
N PHE A 360 7.43 55.09 24.31
CA PHE A 360 8.14 55.61 25.48
C PHE A 360 7.43 56.81 26.12
N PHE A 361 6.93 57.76 25.31
CA PHE A 361 6.16 58.90 25.83
C PHE A 361 4.78 58.49 26.37
N VAL A 362 4.09 57.53 25.75
CA VAL A 362 2.79 57.01 26.23
C VAL A 362 2.96 56.23 27.54
N LEU A 363 4.00 55.40 27.66
CA LEU A 363 4.31 54.67 28.90
C LEU A 363 4.77 55.60 30.02
N ARG A 364 5.57 56.63 29.70
CA ARG A 364 5.97 57.66 30.67
C ARG A 364 4.77 58.51 31.13
N LYS A 365 3.76 58.72 30.27
CA LYS A 365 2.51 59.41 30.64
C LYS A 365 1.56 58.51 31.45
N ARG A 366 1.53 57.19 31.19
CA ARG A 366 0.74 56.23 32.00
C ARG A 366 1.34 55.97 33.38
N LYS A 367 2.66 56.04 33.56
CA LYS A 367 3.32 55.90 34.87
C LYS A 367 3.06 57.08 35.84
N ASN A 368 2.46 58.18 35.36
CA ASN A 368 2.03 59.30 36.20
C ASN A 368 0.54 59.24 36.59
N ASN A 369 -0.20 58.20 36.17
CA ASN A 369 -1.59 57.98 36.52
C ASN A 369 -1.78 56.52 36.99
N ASP A 370 -1.21 56.17 38.14
CA ASP A 370 -1.62 54.98 38.88
C ASP A 370 -2.86 55.33 39.71
N GLN A 371 -4.04 54.99 39.18
CA GLN A 371 -5.20 54.67 40.00
C GLN A 371 -5.53 53.19 39.80
N SER A 372 -5.30 52.44 40.87
CA SER A 372 -5.58 51.02 41.04
C SER A 372 -7.04 50.68 40.78
N PHE A 373 -7.30 49.75 39.85
CA PHE A 373 -8.57 49.04 39.74
C PHE A 373 -8.34 47.54 39.90
N TYR A 374 -8.76 47.05 41.06
CA TYR A 374 -8.99 45.65 41.38
C TYR A 374 -10.09 45.09 40.49
N TYR A 375 -9.93 43.85 40.01
CA TYR A 375 -11.06 43.02 39.57
C TYR A 375 -11.40 42.02 40.67
N GLU A 376 -12.62 42.16 41.17
CA GLU A 376 -13.25 41.39 42.22
C GLU A 376 -13.79 40.08 41.64
N ASN A 377 -13.42 38.93 42.23
CA ASN A 377 -14.03 37.63 41.95
C ASN A 377 -15.24 37.46 42.88
N PRO A 378 -16.45 37.14 42.37
CA PRO A 378 -17.52 36.67 43.21
C PRO A 378 -17.46 35.15 43.34
N THR A 379 -16.97 34.67 44.49
CA THR A 379 -17.32 33.36 45.02
C THR A 379 -17.97 33.54 46.38
N LEU A 380 -19.24 33.12 46.54
CA LEU A 380 -19.63 32.33 47.71
C LEU A 380 -21.01 31.69 47.58
N GLY A 381 -21.06 30.41 47.99
CA GLY A 381 -22.24 29.64 48.34
C GLY A 381 -22.11 28.22 47.78
N ASN A 382 -21.81 27.16 48.53
CA ASN A 382 -21.68 26.99 49.97
C ASN A 382 -20.90 25.68 50.22
N ASN A 383 -20.21 25.61 51.36
CA ASN A 383 -19.38 24.49 51.80
C ASN A 383 -20.19 23.19 52.06
N THR A 384 -19.61 22.05 51.70
CA THR A 384 -19.29 20.95 52.65
C THR A 384 -18.17 20.10 52.05
N GLY A 385 -17.01 20.10 52.69
CA GLY A 385 -15.90 19.22 52.35
C GLY A 385 -15.93 17.94 53.17
N THR A 386 -15.62 16.82 52.52
CA THR A 386 -14.92 15.67 53.09
C THR A 386 -14.10 15.04 51.97
N GLY A 387 -12.78 15.07 52.08
CA GLY A 387 -11.86 14.55 51.08
C GLY A 387 -11.73 13.04 51.12
N THR A 388 -11.52 12.45 49.95
CA THR A 388 -10.81 11.17 49.76
C THR A 388 -10.21 11.11 48.36
N GLN A 389 -9.07 10.43 48.27
CA GLN A 389 -8.12 10.35 47.17
C GLN A 389 -8.69 9.73 45.88
N GLY A 390 -8.20 10.26 44.74
CA GLY A 390 -7.70 9.47 43.62
C GLY A 390 -8.70 8.74 42.73
N SER A 391 -9.06 9.34 41.61
CA SER A 391 -9.07 8.65 40.30
C SER A 391 -9.12 9.71 39.20
N ALA A 392 -8.12 9.69 38.32
CA ALA A 392 -8.12 10.52 37.11
C ALA A 392 -9.12 9.93 36.13
N GLY A 393 -10.36 10.40 36.21
CA GLY A 393 -11.42 10.19 35.23
C GLY A 393 -12.15 11.51 35.04
N GLU A 394 -12.36 11.86 33.76
CA GLU A 394 -13.22 12.93 33.28
C GLU A 394 -12.79 14.38 33.54
N TYR A 395 -11.97 14.90 32.62
CA TYR A 395 -12.16 16.26 32.09
C TYR A 395 -12.02 16.23 30.57
N SER A 396 -13.09 15.79 29.91
CA SER A 396 -13.37 16.08 28.51
C SER A 396 -13.91 17.51 28.39
N GLU A 397 -13.04 18.51 28.52
CA GLU A 397 -13.33 19.90 28.14
C GLU A 397 -12.14 20.49 27.37
N MET A 398 -11.85 19.83 26.24
CA MET A 398 -11.34 20.39 24.99
C MET A 398 -11.26 19.18 24.05
N GLY A 399 -12.30 18.99 23.24
CA GLY A 399 -12.55 17.80 22.44
C GLY A 399 -11.51 17.55 21.34
N LEU A 400 -10.33 17.10 21.73
CA LEU A 400 -9.36 16.50 20.83
C LEU A 400 -9.50 14.98 20.95
N ASN A 401 -10.33 14.38 20.09
CA ASN A 401 -10.37 12.93 19.97
C ASN A 401 -9.10 12.47 19.26
N VAL A 402 -8.13 12.01 20.04
CA VAL A 402 -6.83 11.52 19.54
C VAL A 402 -6.84 10.02 19.21
N GLU A 403 -8.00 9.37 19.31
CA GLU A 403 -8.11 7.93 19.06
C GLU A 403 -7.87 7.58 17.58
N ASP A 404 -8.29 8.45 16.66
CA ASP A 404 -8.03 8.33 15.22
C ASP A 404 -6.53 8.55 14.89
N LEU A 405 -5.77 9.19 15.78
CA LEU A 405 -4.32 9.39 15.64
C LEU A 405 -3.51 8.23 16.22
N ARG A 406 -4.15 7.25 16.87
CA ARG A 406 -3.47 6.08 17.45
C ARG A 406 -2.73 5.26 16.40
N VAL A 407 -3.25 5.20 15.17
CA VAL A 407 -2.60 4.53 14.02
C VAL A 407 -1.37 5.27 13.49
N HIS A 408 -1.21 6.55 13.85
CA HIS A 408 -0.06 7.39 13.50
C HIS A 408 0.92 7.56 14.66
N LYS A 409 0.68 6.91 15.80
CA LYS A 409 1.58 6.94 16.95
C LYS A 409 2.84 6.13 16.61
N LEU A 410 3.98 6.82 16.57
CA LEU A 410 5.30 6.18 16.45
C LEU A 410 5.59 5.41 17.75
N ASP A 411 6.22 4.24 17.61
CA ASP A 411 6.69 3.49 18.77
C ASP A 411 7.87 4.24 19.43
N LEU A 412 7.93 4.22 20.77
CA LEU A 412 8.98 4.90 21.54
C LEU A 412 10.37 4.32 21.23
N SER A 413 10.44 3.05 20.80
CA SER A 413 11.68 2.43 20.35
C SER A 413 12.22 2.99 19.03
N ASP A 414 11.35 3.58 18.20
CA ASP A 414 11.68 4.08 16.87
C ASP A 414 12.09 5.55 16.88
N LEU A 415 11.86 6.25 18.00
CA LEU A 415 12.18 7.66 18.18
C LEU A 415 13.61 7.83 18.70
N LYS A 416 14.53 8.31 17.86
CA LYS A 416 15.86 8.75 18.29
C LYS A 416 15.84 10.24 18.61
N VAL A 417 15.82 10.56 19.91
CA VAL A 417 15.93 11.94 20.38
C VAL A 417 17.35 12.45 20.16
N THR A 418 17.51 13.52 19.39
CA THR A 418 18.80 14.13 19.05
C THR A 418 19.21 15.26 20.02
N THR A 419 18.28 15.67 20.88
CA THR A 419 18.47 16.78 21.83
C THR A 419 18.66 16.28 23.25
N LYS A 420 19.53 16.93 24.02
CA LYS A 420 19.79 16.59 25.43
C LYS A 420 18.78 17.21 26.40
N LYS A 421 17.88 18.08 25.91
CA LYS A 421 16.85 18.78 26.69
C LYS A 421 15.61 18.99 25.80
N PRO A 422 14.40 19.01 26.39
CA PRO A 422 13.18 19.26 25.63
C PRO A 422 13.20 20.68 25.03
N LEU A 423 12.71 20.81 23.80
CA LEU A 423 12.54 22.09 23.11
C LEU A 423 11.44 22.94 23.77
N ALA A 424 10.44 22.29 24.36
CA ALA A 424 9.38 22.90 25.15
C ALA A 424 8.86 21.91 26.21
N SER A 425 8.44 22.41 27.36
CA SER A 425 7.80 21.61 28.42
C SER A 425 6.65 22.42 29.03
N GLY A 426 5.52 21.76 29.29
CA GLY A 426 4.34 22.37 29.88
C GLY A 426 3.49 21.34 30.63
N ALA A 427 2.34 21.77 31.15
CA ALA A 427 1.44 20.93 31.95
C ALA A 427 0.95 19.66 31.26
N PHE A 428 1.07 19.59 29.93
CA PHE A 428 0.55 18.50 29.09
C PHE A 428 1.65 17.69 28.39
N GLY A 429 2.91 17.86 28.78
CA GLY A 429 4.03 17.04 28.30
C GLY A 429 5.21 17.83 27.77
N GLU A 430 6.13 17.11 27.13
CA GLU A 430 7.39 17.63 26.62
C GLU A 430 7.51 17.43 25.11
N VAL A 431 8.13 18.40 24.43
CA VAL A 431 8.44 18.35 23.00
C VAL A 431 9.93 18.15 22.83
N TRP A 432 10.31 17.10 22.10
CA TRP A 432 11.71 16.72 21.89
C TRP A 432 12.04 16.75 20.39
N LEU A 433 13.27 17.11 20.04
CA LEU A 433 13.74 16.99 18.65
C LEU A 433 14.18 15.54 18.41
N GLY A 434 13.53 14.85 17.47
CA GLY A 434 13.86 13.49 17.06
C GLY A 434 14.10 13.36 15.55
N THR A 435 14.72 12.25 15.12
CA THR A 435 14.92 11.86 13.71
C THR A 435 14.52 10.42 13.48
#